data_AF-A0AB37SGR3-F1
#
_entry.id   AF-A0AB37SGR3-F1
#
_cell.length_a   1.000
_cell.length_b   1.000
_cell.length_c   1.000
_cell.angle_alpha   90.00
_cell.angle_beta   90.00
_cell.angle_gamma   90.00
#
_symmetry.space_group_name_H-M   'P 1'
#
loop_
_entity.id
_entity.type
_entity.pdbx_description
1 polymer ?
#
loop_
_entity_poly.entity_id
_entity_poly.type
_entity_poly.pdbx_seq_one_letter_code
_entity_poly.pdbx_strand_id
1 'polypeptide(L)'
;MTTTIDELRFRINALRAKSRRKEVAEIAFALEYLSLTVSPPLPGDIFSLYLEVFSDPLIFSRKDIEGFISGIYNDFEKLSIDQKGILLEALVNNSKGYDGEKLRFSVGDMIARKYSVQVALDAFRRMWASGEKNSRFIAQFGADVLSLSLPKDGEDRNELRKFEREIDLKEK
;
A
#
# COMPACT_ATOMS: atom_id res chain seq x y z
N MET A 1 -21.65 -15.06 -10.88
CA MET A 1 -20.92 -16.18 -10.23
C MET A 1 -20.36 -15.64 -8.94
N THR A 2 -20.57 -16.32 -7.82
CA THR A 2 -19.94 -15.97 -6.54
C THR A 2 -18.50 -16.46 -6.59
N THR A 3 -17.55 -15.56 -6.81
CA THR A 3 -16.12 -15.91 -6.83
C THR A 3 -15.69 -16.39 -5.44
N THR A 4 -15.06 -17.56 -5.37
CA THR A 4 -14.56 -18.10 -4.08
C THR A 4 -13.16 -17.58 -3.76
N ILE A 5 -12.75 -17.70 -2.49
CA ILE A 5 -11.38 -17.37 -2.06
C ILE A 5 -10.35 -18.22 -2.82
N ASP A 6 -10.61 -19.51 -2.96
CA ASP A 6 -9.71 -20.43 -3.67
C ASP A 6 -9.59 -20.09 -5.16
N GLU A 7 -10.71 -19.70 -5.79
CA GLU A 7 -10.70 -19.24 -7.18
C GLU A 7 -9.88 -17.96 -7.34
N LEU A 8 -10.05 -16.98 -6.43
CA LEU A 8 -9.25 -15.76 -6.45
C LEU A 8 -7.76 -16.05 -6.22
N ARG A 9 -7.43 -16.90 -5.25
CA ARG A 9 -6.05 -17.30 -4.97
C ARG A 9 -5.41 -17.96 -6.19
N PHE A 10 -6.13 -18.87 -6.86
CA PHE A 10 -5.66 -19.48 -8.09
C PHE A 10 -5.38 -18.44 -9.18
N ARG A 11 -6.30 -17.49 -9.38
CA ARG A 11 -6.15 -16.42 -10.38
C ARG A 11 -5.01 -15.45 -10.05
N ILE A 12 -4.82 -15.09 -8.78
CA ILE A 12 -3.69 -14.28 -8.32
C ILE A 12 -2.37 -15.01 -8.58
N ASN A 13 -2.30 -16.31 -8.25
CA ASN A 13 -1.11 -17.11 -8.50
C ASN A 13 -0.79 -17.25 -9.99
N ALA A 14 -1.80 -17.30 -10.86
CA ALA A 14 -1.63 -17.33 -12.31
C ALA A 14 -0.98 -16.06 -12.87
N LEU A 15 -1.07 -14.92 -12.15
CA LEU A 15 -0.42 -13.67 -12.56
C LEU A 15 1.10 -13.81 -12.68
N ARG A 16 1.75 -14.80 -12.05
CA ARG A 16 3.20 -15.04 -12.16
C ARG A 16 3.66 -15.42 -13.57
N ALA A 17 2.85 -16.17 -14.32
CA ALA A 17 3.28 -16.73 -15.61
C ALA A 17 3.18 -15.71 -16.76
N LYS A 18 2.05 -15.00 -16.86
CA LYS A 18 1.81 -13.83 -17.72
C LYS A 18 0.35 -13.46 -17.54
N SER A 19 0.03 -12.19 -17.28
CA SER A 19 -1.36 -11.74 -17.17
C SER A 19 -1.68 -10.68 -18.22
N ARG A 20 -2.95 -10.66 -18.64
CA ARG A 20 -3.48 -9.54 -19.44
C ARG A 20 -3.91 -8.43 -18.49
N ARG A 21 -3.76 -7.15 -18.89
CA ARG A 21 -4.19 -5.98 -18.11
C ARG A 21 -5.63 -6.11 -17.57
N LYS A 22 -6.55 -6.60 -18.42
CA LYS A 22 -7.96 -6.81 -18.07
C LYS A 22 -8.13 -7.79 -16.90
N GLU A 23 -7.28 -8.81 -16.84
CA GLU A 23 -7.33 -9.85 -15.82
C GLU A 23 -6.96 -9.33 -14.44
N VAL A 24 -5.95 -8.46 -14.33
CA VAL A 24 -5.56 -7.82 -13.06
C VAL A 24 -6.70 -7.00 -12.49
N ALA A 25 -7.34 -6.17 -13.32
CA ALA A 25 -8.48 -5.35 -12.90
C ALA A 25 -9.70 -6.20 -12.49
N GLU A 26 -9.99 -7.27 -13.22
CA GLU A 26 -11.08 -8.20 -12.88
C GLU A 26 -10.82 -8.93 -11.55
N ILE A 27 -9.57 -9.30 -11.25
CA ILE A 27 -9.20 -9.92 -9.97
C ILE A 27 -9.31 -8.90 -8.84
N ALA A 28 -8.76 -7.69 -9.01
CA ALA A 28 -8.82 -6.64 -8.00
C ALA A 28 -10.28 -6.31 -7.63
N PHE A 29 -11.13 -6.13 -8.64
CA PHE A 29 -12.57 -5.88 -8.43
C PHE A 29 -13.27 -7.05 -7.73
N ALA A 30 -12.97 -8.29 -8.11
CA ALA A 30 -13.58 -9.45 -7.48
C ALA A 30 -13.13 -9.62 -6.01
N LEU A 31 -11.87 -9.28 -5.69
CA LEU A 31 -11.38 -9.27 -4.32
C LEU A 31 -12.00 -8.14 -3.48
N GLU A 32 -12.12 -6.93 -4.03
CA GLU A 32 -12.84 -5.82 -3.39
C GLU A 32 -14.29 -6.20 -3.11
N TYR A 33 -15.00 -6.76 -4.09
CA TYR A 33 -16.37 -7.21 -3.91
C TYR A 33 -16.49 -8.27 -2.81
N LEU A 34 -15.57 -9.25 -2.77
CA LEU A 34 -15.55 -10.26 -1.72
C LEU A 34 -15.34 -9.62 -0.34
N SER A 35 -14.38 -8.69 -0.21
CA SER A 35 -14.15 -7.93 1.02
C SER A 35 -15.36 -7.11 1.45
N LEU A 36 -16.15 -6.56 0.51
CA LEU A 36 -17.37 -5.82 0.83
C LEU A 36 -18.46 -6.71 1.45
N THR A 37 -18.57 -7.97 1.02
CA THR A 37 -19.61 -8.91 1.49
C THR A 37 -19.40 -9.44 2.91
N VAL A 38 -18.24 -9.19 3.51
CA VAL A 38 -17.89 -9.67 4.85
C VAL A 38 -17.93 -8.54 5.88
N SER A 39 -18.38 -8.89 7.09
CA SER A 39 -18.39 -7.99 8.25
C SER A 39 -16.98 -7.80 8.81
N PRO A 40 -16.68 -6.64 9.44
CA PRO A 40 -15.45 -6.46 10.20
C PRO A 40 -15.33 -7.48 11.36
N PRO A 41 -14.11 -7.96 11.69
CA PRO A 41 -12.86 -7.69 10.99
C PRO A 41 -12.73 -8.46 9.68
N LEU A 42 -11.91 -7.96 8.74
CA LEU A 42 -11.66 -8.62 7.46
C LEU A 42 -11.09 -10.04 7.73
N PRO A 43 -11.72 -11.11 7.21
CA PRO A 43 -11.23 -12.48 7.41
C PRO A 43 -9.78 -12.64 6.95
N GLY A 44 -9.00 -13.39 7.73
CA GLY A 44 -7.56 -13.59 7.49
C GLY A 44 -7.26 -14.15 6.09
N ASP A 45 -8.11 -15.05 5.59
CA ASP A 45 -7.94 -15.64 4.26
C ASP A 45 -8.10 -14.60 3.14
N ILE A 46 -9.05 -13.68 3.27
CA ILE A 46 -9.24 -12.57 2.30
C ILE A 46 -8.07 -11.58 2.42
N PHE A 47 -7.69 -11.21 3.64
CA PHE A 47 -6.55 -10.33 3.88
C PHE A 47 -5.25 -10.89 3.30
N SER A 48 -5.03 -12.21 3.41
CA SER A 48 -3.83 -12.86 2.88
C SER A 48 -3.68 -12.71 1.36
N LEU A 49 -4.79 -12.59 0.61
CA LEU A 49 -4.74 -12.36 -0.84
C LEU A 49 -4.16 -10.98 -1.19
N TYR A 50 -4.49 -9.94 -0.40
CA TYR A 50 -3.86 -8.63 -0.56
C TYR A 50 -2.36 -8.70 -0.25
N LEU A 51 -1.96 -9.41 0.80
CA LEU A 51 -0.55 -9.55 1.15
C LEU A 51 0.24 -10.30 0.08
N GLU A 52 -0.30 -11.38 -0.50
CA GLU A 52 0.32 -12.10 -1.60
C GLU A 52 0.61 -11.17 -2.78
N VAL A 53 -0.36 -10.31 -3.13
CA VAL A 53 -0.21 -9.35 -4.22
C VAL A 53 0.92 -8.35 -3.94
N PHE A 54 0.98 -7.78 -2.73
CA PHE A 54 1.96 -6.74 -2.39
C PHE A 54 3.35 -7.28 -2.01
N SER A 55 3.49 -8.59 -1.82
CA SER A 55 4.74 -9.21 -1.36
C SER A 55 5.45 -10.06 -2.42
N ASP A 56 4.80 -10.40 -3.53
CA ASP A 56 5.41 -11.19 -4.59
C ASP A 56 5.86 -10.32 -5.78
N PRO A 57 7.17 -10.23 -6.06
CA PRO A 57 7.69 -9.42 -7.17
C PRO A 57 7.18 -9.78 -8.55
N LEU A 58 6.80 -11.05 -8.77
CA LEU A 58 6.22 -11.48 -10.04
C LEU A 58 4.77 -11.02 -10.20
N ILE A 59 4.13 -10.61 -9.10
CA ILE A 59 2.75 -10.13 -9.06
C ILE A 59 2.70 -8.59 -9.02
N PHE A 60 3.38 -7.93 -8.08
CA PHE A 60 3.33 -6.47 -8.00
C PHE A 60 4.05 -5.74 -9.14
N SER A 61 4.82 -6.44 -9.98
CA SER A 61 5.38 -5.88 -11.22
C SER A 61 4.36 -5.82 -12.36
N ARG A 62 3.15 -6.37 -12.17
CA ARG A 62 2.10 -6.34 -13.20
C ARG A 62 1.49 -4.96 -13.34
N LYS A 63 1.18 -4.59 -14.58
CA LYS A 63 0.49 -3.34 -14.90
C LYS A 63 -0.89 -3.32 -14.25
N ASP A 64 -1.28 -2.16 -13.72
CA ASP A 64 -2.55 -1.89 -13.05
C ASP A 64 -2.73 -2.60 -11.68
N ILE A 65 -1.65 -3.10 -11.06
CA ILE A 65 -1.73 -3.71 -9.73
C ILE A 65 -2.13 -2.72 -8.64
N GLU A 66 -2.02 -1.41 -8.88
CA GLU A 66 -2.50 -0.38 -7.95
C GLU A 66 -4.00 -0.51 -7.65
N GLY A 67 -4.78 -1.18 -8.50
CA GLY A 67 -6.21 -1.45 -8.24
C GLY A 67 -6.46 -2.22 -6.94
N PHE A 68 -5.52 -3.06 -6.50
CA PHE A 68 -5.61 -3.75 -5.22
C PHE A 68 -5.45 -2.79 -4.02
N ILE A 69 -4.71 -1.69 -4.18
CA ILE A 69 -4.61 -0.66 -3.13
C ILE A 69 -5.98 0.00 -2.93
N SER A 70 -6.71 0.30 -4.01
CA SER A 70 -8.05 0.89 -3.89
C SER A 70 -9.01 0.03 -3.07
N GLY A 71 -9.02 -1.30 -3.30
CA GLY A 71 -9.88 -2.22 -2.55
C GLY A 71 -9.56 -2.22 -1.05
N ILE A 72 -8.29 -2.41 -0.69
CA ILE A 72 -7.89 -2.43 0.74
C ILE A 72 -7.99 -1.05 1.39
N TYR A 73 -7.82 0.03 0.63
CA TYR A 73 -8.00 1.40 1.11
C TYR A 73 -9.46 1.66 1.54
N ASN A 74 -10.43 1.18 0.75
CA ASN A 74 -11.85 1.30 1.04
C ASN A 74 -12.24 0.48 2.28
N ASP A 75 -11.67 -0.72 2.41
CA ASP A 75 -11.93 -1.63 3.53
C ASP A 75 -10.95 -1.49 4.71
N PHE A 76 -10.15 -0.43 4.76
CA PHE A 76 -9.09 -0.28 5.76
C PHE A 76 -9.61 -0.32 7.21
N GLU A 77 -10.81 0.20 7.47
CA GLU A 77 -11.43 0.14 8.81
C GLU A 77 -11.96 -1.24 9.18
N LYS A 78 -12.06 -2.17 8.23
CA LYS A 78 -12.33 -3.58 8.53
C LYS A 78 -11.09 -4.29 9.08
N LEU A 79 -9.88 -3.73 8.92
CA LEU A 79 -8.66 -4.38 9.36
C LEU A 79 -8.50 -4.27 10.88
N SER A 80 -8.13 -5.38 11.52
CA SER A 80 -7.65 -5.34 12.91
C SER A 80 -6.36 -4.53 13.01
N ILE A 81 -6.00 -4.12 14.23
CA ILE A 81 -4.74 -3.42 14.50
C ILE A 81 -3.54 -4.25 13.98
N ASP A 82 -3.55 -5.55 14.23
CA ASP A 82 -2.51 -6.47 13.75
C ASP A 82 -2.46 -6.52 12.22
N GLN A 83 -3.60 -6.59 11.54
CA GLN A 83 -3.66 -6.56 10.08
C GLN A 83 -3.15 -5.24 9.50
N LYS A 84 -3.50 -4.10 10.12
CA LYS A 84 -2.97 -2.79 9.72
C LYS A 84 -1.45 -2.76 9.84
N GLY A 85 -0.89 -3.33 10.91
CA GLY A 85 0.56 -3.47 11.10
C GLY A 85 1.21 -4.36 10.05
N ILE A 86 0.67 -5.56 9.81
CA ILE A 86 1.19 -6.51 8.81
C ILE A 86 1.16 -5.91 7.40
N LEU A 87 0.08 -5.23 7.03
CA LEU A 87 -0.03 -4.54 5.74
C LEU A 87 1.06 -3.46 5.59
N LEU A 88 1.27 -2.64 6.62
CA LEU A 88 2.29 -1.60 6.59
C LEU A 88 3.68 -2.20 6.38
N GLU A 89 4.03 -3.25 7.12
CA GLU A 89 5.32 -3.92 6.99
C GLU A 89 5.50 -4.55 5.61
N ALA A 90 4.47 -5.17 5.04
CA ALA A 90 4.53 -5.70 3.69
C ALA A 90 4.83 -4.60 2.66
N LEU A 91 4.18 -3.44 2.76
CA LEU A 91 4.39 -2.32 1.85
C LEU A 91 5.78 -1.69 2.01
N VAL A 92 6.24 -1.50 3.26
CA VAL A 92 7.57 -0.96 3.55
C VAL A 92 8.66 -1.89 3.02
N ASN A 93 8.60 -3.18 3.35
CA ASN A 93 9.66 -4.15 3.01
C ASN A 93 9.76 -4.43 1.51
N ASN A 94 8.65 -4.35 0.78
CA ASN A 94 8.62 -4.61 -0.67
C ASN A 94 8.70 -3.34 -1.53
N SER A 95 8.64 -2.15 -0.93
CA SER A 95 8.63 -0.85 -1.61
C SER A 95 9.74 -0.66 -2.67
N LYS A 96 10.92 -1.25 -2.45
CA LYS A 96 12.04 -1.19 -3.40
C LYS A 96 11.70 -1.80 -4.77
N GLY A 97 10.83 -2.80 -4.81
CA GLY A 97 10.42 -3.50 -6.03
C GLY A 97 9.21 -2.87 -6.73
N TYR A 98 8.59 -1.82 -6.17
CA TYR A 98 7.40 -1.21 -6.75
C TYR A 98 7.77 -0.29 -7.92
N ASP A 99 8.01 -0.89 -9.09
CA ASP A 99 8.42 -0.19 -10.31
C ASP A 99 7.29 0.60 -10.98
N GLY A 100 6.03 0.21 -10.74
CA GLY A 100 4.86 0.93 -11.23
C GLY A 100 4.68 2.28 -10.52
N GLU A 101 4.76 3.38 -11.27
CA GLU A 101 4.58 4.74 -10.72
C GLU A 101 3.24 4.90 -9.97
N LYS A 102 2.15 4.44 -10.58
CA LYS A 102 0.83 4.49 -9.95
C LYS A 102 0.77 3.71 -8.64
N LEU A 103 1.39 2.53 -8.60
CA LEU A 103 1.48 1.75 -7.36
C LEU A 103 2.21 2.55 -6.28
N ARG A 104 3.35 3.16 -6.62
CA ARG A 104 4.10 3.99 -5.65
C ARG A 104 3.26 5.15 -5.11
N PHE A 105 2.55 5.87 -5.97
CA PHE A 105 1.64 6.93 -5.55
C PHE A 105 0.53 6.40 -4.64
N SER A 106 -0.14 5.33 -5.04
CA SER A 106 -1.22 4.72 -4.25
C SER A 106 -0.74 4.24 -2.88
N VAL A 107 0.46 3.66 -2.79
CA VAL A 107 1.04 3.23 -1.51
C VAL A 107 1.37 4.42 -0.63
N GLY A 108 2.01 5.46 -1.18
CA GLY A 108 2.34 6.68 -0.42
C GLY A 108 1.09 7.39 0.09
N ASP A 109 0.07 7.56 -0.76
CA ASP A 109 -1.21 8.16 -0.40
C ASP A 109 -1.95 7.36 0.67
N MET A 110 -2.01 6.02 0.51
CA MET A 110 -2.66 5.16 1.50
C MET A 110 -1.98 5.26 2.86
N ILE A 111 -0.64 5.17 2.92
CA ILE A 111 0.08 5.27 4.19
C ILE A 111 -0.19 6.63 4.85
N ALA A 112 -0.12 7.72 4.09
CA ALA A 112 -0.35 9.07 4.59
C ALA A 112 -1.78 9.31 5.11
N ARG A 113 -2.80 8.75 4.45
CA ARG A 113 -4.21 9.03 4.78
C ARG A 113 -4.83 8.06 5.78
N LYS A 114 -4.34 6.82 5.85
CA LYS A 114 -4.98 5.74 6.63
C LYS A 114 -4.30 5.45 7.95
N TYR A 115 -3.00 5.72 8.06
CA TYR A 115 -2.27 5.56 9.32
C TYR A 115 -2.20 6.89 10.07
N SER A 116 -1.95 6.82 11.38
CA SER A 116 -1.65 8.04 12.15
C SER A 116 -0.38 8.70 11.60
N VAL A 117 -0.27 10.01 11.74
CA VAL A 117 0.87 10.79 11.22
C VAL A 117 2.20 10.22 11.71
N GLN A 118 2.29 9.88 12.99
CA GLN A 118 3.49 9.28 13.57
C GLN A 118 3.88 7.96 12.87
N VAL A 119 2.92 7.05 12.69
CA VAL A 119 3.16 5.75 12.05
C VAL A 119 3.53 5.92 10.58
N ALA A 120 2.88 6.86 9.87
CA ALA A 120 3.20 7.17 8.48
C ALA A 120 4.62 7.73 8.34
N LEU A 121 5.00 8.72 9.16
CA LEU A 121 6.34 9.31 9.14
C LEU A 121 7.42 8.27 9.49
N ASP A 122 7.17 7.39 10.45
CA ASP A 122 8.12 6.31 10.79
C ASP A 122 8.28 5.30 9.64
N ALA A 123 7.21 4.98 8.92
CA ALA A 123 7.30 4.18 7.70
C ALA A 123 8.10 4.91 6.60
N PHE A 124 7.84 6.19 6.38
CA PHE A 124 8.56 7.00 5.39
C PHE A 124 10.03 7.17 5.72
N ARG A 125 10.40 7.35 7.00
CA ARG A 125 11.80 7.35 7.46
C ARG A 125 12.50 6.04 7.12
N ARG A 126 11.86 4.89 7.37
CA ARG A 126 12.41 3.57 7.02
C ARG A 126 12.60 3.41 5.51
N MET A 127 11.59 3.79 4.73
CA MET A 127 11.65 3.77 3.27
C MET A 127 12.74 4.72 2.73
N TRP A 128 12.93 5.89 3.33
CA TRP A 128 13.95 6.86 2.92
C TRP A 128 15.37 6.36 3.23
N ALA A 129 15.55 5.82 4.44
CA ALA A 129 16.81 5.30 4.95
C ALA A 129 17.32 4.08 4.17
N SER A 130 16.45 3.33 3.49
CA SER A 130 16.86 2.19 2.66
C SER A 130 17.78 2.57 1.51
N GLY A 131 17.74 3.83 1.05
CA GLY A 131 18.51 4.28 -0.12
C GLY A 131 17.87 3.94 -1.47
N GLU A 132 16.85 3.09 -1.47
CA GLU A 132 16.23 2.57 -2.69
C GLU A 132 15.36 3.64 -3.36
N LYS A 133 15.56 3.83 -4.66
CA LYS A 133 14.88 4.89 -5.45
C LYS A 133 13.36 4.83 -5.31
N ASN A 134 12.78 3.64 -5.46
CA ASN A 134 11.34 3.43 -5.41
C ASN A 134 10.78 3.70 -4.00
N SER A 135 11.48 3.25 -2.96
CA SER A 135 11.12 3.49 -1.56
C SER A 135 11.18 4.98 -1.21
N ARG A 136 12.26 5.67 -1.60
CA ARG A 136 12.41 7.12 -1.39
C ARG A 136 11.31 7.92 -2.07
N PHE A 137 10.96 7.53 -3.29
CA PHE A 137 9.87 8.17 -4.02
C PHE A 137 8.52 8.05 -3.29
N ILE A 138 8.20 6.85 -2.78
CA ILE A 138 6.98 6.63 -1.99
C ILE A 138 6.99 7.50 -0.73
N ALA A 139 8.13 7.54 -0.02
CA ALA A 139 8.29 8.34 1.19
C ALA A 139 8.11 9.84 0.93
N GLN A 140 8.73 10.36 -0.13
CA GLN A 140 8.59 11.77 -0.53
C GLN A 140 7.13 12.09 -0.84
N PHE A 141 6.52 11.31 -1.72
CA PHE A 141 5.15 11.56 -2.15
C PHE A 141 4.16 11.47 -0.98
N GLY A 142 4.33 10.49 -0.10
CA GLY A 142 3.51 10.37 1.11
C GLY A 142 3.67 11.57 2.06
N ALA A 143 4.88 12.10 2.21
CA ALA A 143 5.12 13.32 2.99
C ALA A 143 4.47 14.56 2.34
N ASP A 144 4.51 14.67 1.00
CA ASP A 144 3.83 15.74 0.27
C ASP A 144 2.31 15.66 0.50
N VAL A 145 1.73 14.46 0.48
CA VAL A 145 0.31 14.23 0.80
C VAL A 145 -0.02 14.69 2.22
N LEU A 146 0.81 14.33 3.21
CA LEU A 146 0.64 14.83 4.59
C LEU A 146 0.74 16.35 4.66
N SER A 147 1.66 16.95 3.92
CA SER A 147 1.89 18.41 3.88
C SER A 147 0.67 19.16 3.37
N LEU A 148 -0.10 18.55 2.46
CA LEU A 148 -1.35 19.10 1.92
C LEU A 148 -2.55 18.89 2.85
N SER A 149 -2.57 17.81 3.65
CA SER A 149 -3.70 17.47 4.52
C SER A 149 -3.59 18.05 5.93
N LEU A 150 -2.38 18.26 6.44
CA LEU A 150 -2.18 18.71 7.81
C LEU A 150 -2.40 20.22 7.96
N PRO A 151 -2.93 20.68 9.11
CA PRO A 151 -2.95 22.09 9.45
C PRO A 151 -1.55 22.73 9.36
N LYS A 152 -1.52 24.05 9.17
CA LYS A 152 -0.27 24.81 9.04
C LYS A 152 0.61 24.77 10.29
N ASP A 153 0.02 24.51 11.46
CA ASP A 153 0.67 24.45 12.76
C ASP A 153 0.15 23.24 13.55
N GLY A 154 0.96 22.74 14.48
CA GLY A 154 0.63 21.58 15.32
C GLY A 154 1.82 20.64 15.50
N GLU A 155 1.70 19.71 16.44
CA GLU A 155 2.74 18.71 16.72
C GLU A 155 3.03 17.85 15.48
N ASP A 156 1.99 17.28 14.86
CA ASP A 156 2.09 16.51 13.62
C ASP A 156 2.78 17.29 12.48
N ARG A 157 2.48 18.59 12.35
CA ARG A 157 3.13 19.44 11.34
C ARG A 157 4.61 19.67 11.66
N ASN A 158 4.95 19.79 12.95
CA ASN A 158 6.33 19.93 13.37
C ASN A 158 7.13 18.65 13.10
N GLU A 159 6.54 17.48 13.33
CA GLU A 159 7.15 16.18 13.00
C GLU A 159 7.35 16.01 11.49
N LEU A 160 6.36 16.40 10.67
CA LEU A 160 6.53 16.41 9.22
C LEU A 160 7.68 17.35 8.80
N ARG A 161 7.76 18.57 9.34
CA ARG A 161 8.86 19.51 9.04
C ARG A 161 10.23 18.96 9.46
N LYS A 162 10.31 18.16 10.52
CA LYS A 162 11.55 17.48 10.90
C LYS A 162 11.94 16.45 9.84
N PHE A 163 11.00 15.60 9.42
CA PHE A 163 11.22 14.65 8.35
C PHE A 163 11.64 15.34 7.03
N GLU A 164 10.93 16.39 6.60
CA GLU A 164 11.24 17.19 5.41
C GLU A 164 12.70 17.74 5.46
N ARG A 165 13.19 18.15 6.63
CA ARG A 165 14.59 18.57 6.78
C ARG A 165 15.58 17.41 6.73
N GLU A 166 15.22 16.25 7.27
CA GLU A 166 16.07 15.04 7.25
C GLU A 166 16.32 14.55 5.82
N ILE A 167 15.32 14.66 4.95
CA ILE A 167 15.42 14.26 3.54
C ILE A 167 16.26 15.26 2.74
N ASP A 168 16.04 16.57 2.90
CA ASP A 168 16.76 17.64 2.20
C ASP A 168 18.28 17.63 2.46
N LEU A 169 18.68 17.27 3.70
CA LEU A 169 20.08 17.19 4.09
C LEU A 169 20.81 15.99 3.46
N LYS A 170 20.08 14.94 3.04
CA LYS A 170 20.65 13.73 2.45
C LYS A 170 20.73 13.77 0.92
N GLU A 171 20.12 14.77 0.29
CA GLU A 171 20.21 14.99 -1.17
C GLU A 171 21.36 15.94 -1.58
N LYS A 172 22.03 16.59 -0.60
CA LYS A 172 23.21 17.43 -0.80
C LYS A 172 24.51 16.66 -0.55
#